data_AF-A0A9X0A7I9-F1
#
_entry.id   AF-A0A9X0A7I9-F1
#
_cell.length_a   1.000
_cell.length_b   1.000
_cell.length_c   1.000
_cell.angle_alpha   90.00
_cell.angle_beta   90.00
_cell.angle_gamma   90.00
#
_symmetry.space_group_name_H-M   'P 1'
#
loop_
_entity.id
_entity.type
_entity.pdbx_description
1 polymer ?
#
loop_
_entity_poly.entity_id
_entity_poly.type
_entity_poly.pdbx_seq_one_letter_code
_entity_poly.pdbx_strand_id
1 'polypeptide(L)'
;MTFSEWTELQWSFFRLWLSVFELVCLTPLMWIVIGWQAVVGLICLLLFSPISAHLSYLSGDFRVMTAEVTDRRLNLLNEVISGIRTVKTNTMEWFYGEKITQIRRREMEIIRWKSGLLSCLFSISFYSHTVPTFVAVLLLAVSHQHLTPVNVFMLLAMLSMLKSSVLKFLGDGCQTLYESYASLNRIQQFLLLENLPTLPGSCSTENLTFEGSPALKNNVFITDNNNQARIQRVIW
;
A
#
# COMPACT_ATOMS: atom_id res chain seq x y z
N MET A 1 -6.78 12.61 13.30
CA MET A 1 -6.34 13.27 12.06
C MET A 1 -5.87 14.67 12.42
N THR A 2 -4.57 14.89 12.53
CA THR A 2 -4.00 16.18 12.99
C THR A 2 -3.95 17.18 11.83
N PHE A 3 -3.90 18.48 12.12
CA PHE A 3 -3.87 19.56 11.11
C PHE A 3 -2.74 19.37 10.07
N SER A 4 -1.62 18.78 10.47
CA SER A 4 -0.49 18.46 9.57
C SER A 4 -0.82 17.42 8.51
N GLU A 5 -1.64 16.42 8.82
CA GLU A 5 -2.01 15.37 7.85
C GLU A 5 -2.90 15.92 6.72
N TRP A 6 -3.77 16.89 7.05
CA TRP A 6 -4.59 17.58 6.06
C TRP A 6 -3.75 18.39 5.07
N THR A 7 -2.71 19.06 5.55
CA THR A 7 -1.80 19.81 4.67
C THR A 7 -1.03 18.86 3.75
N GLU A 8 -0.58 17.69 4.22
CA GLU A 8 0.13 16.71 3.39
C GLU A 8 -0.74 16.15 2.26
N LEU A 9 -2.03 15.94 2.52
CA LEU A 9 -2.99 15.53 1.50
C LEU A 9 -3.16 16.60 0.41
N GLN A 10 -3.29 17.88 0.82
CA GLN A 10 -3.38 19.00 -0.12
C GLN A 10 -2.12 19.10 -1.00
N TRP A 11 -0.94 19.00 -0.39
CA TRP A 11 0.32 18.99 -1.13
C TRP A 11 0.42 17.81 -2.09
N SER A 12 -0.05 16.62 -1.70
CA SER A 12 -0.04 15.43 -2.56
C SER A 12 -0.95 15.57 -3.77
N PHE A 13 -2.16 16.11 -3.59
CA PHE A 13 -3.07 16.39 -4.69
C PHE A 13 -2.49 17.42 -5.67
N PHE A 14 -1.89 18.49 -5.14
CA PHE A 14 -1.23 19.51 -5.95
C PHE A 14 -0.04 18.93 -6.74
N ARG A 15 0.81 18.11 -6.11
CA ARG A 15 1.93 17.43 -6.78
C ARG A 15 1.46 16.52 -7.91
N LEU A 16 0.37 15.79 -7.72
CA LEU A 16 -0.20 14.92 -8.75
C LEU A 16 -0.67 15.75 -9.95
N TRP A 17 -1.49 16.78 -9.72
CA TRP A 17 -1.94 17.67 -10.79
C TRP A 17 -0.78 18.36 -11.52
N LEU A 18 0.21 18.86 -10.77
CA LEU A 18 1.39 19.49 -11.33
C LEU A 18 2.18 18.52 -12.21
N SER A 19 2.31 17.25 -11.79
CA SER A 19 3.04 16.24 -12.57
C SER A 19 2.35 15.88 -13.90
N VAL A 20 1.02 15.85 -13.93
CA VAL A 20 0.26 15.66 -15.17
C VAL A 20 0.45 16.86 -16.10
N PHE A 21 0.35 18.07 -15.56
CA PHE A 21 0.61 19.29 -16.32
C PHE A 21 2.03 19.32 -16.88
N GLU A 22 3.02 18.96 -16.07
CA GLU A 22 4.42 18.89 -16.48
C GLU A 22 4.63 17.87 -17.61
N LEU A 23 4.02 16.68 -17.53
CA LEU A 23 4.08 15.68 -18.60
C LEU A 23 3.50 16.23 -19.92
N VAL A 24 2.35 16.91 -19.85
CA VAL A 24 1.67 17.49 -21.02
C VAL A 24 2.44 18.67 -21.61
N CYS A 25 3.13 19.47 -20.80
CA CYS A 25 3.93 20.60 -21.27
C CYS A 25 5.33 20.19 -21.76
N LEU A 26 6.03 19.30 -21.06
CA LEU A 26 7.40 18.89 -21.43
C LEU A 26 7.42 18.03 -22.69
N THR A 27 6.42 17.19 -22.92
CA THR A 27 6.37 16.31 -24.10
C THR A 27 6.43 17.10 -25.43
N PRO A 28 5.56 18.08 -25.71
CA PRO A 28 5.64 18.89 -26.93
C PRO A 28 6.87 19.80 -26.94
N LEU A 29 7.31 20.31 -25.79
CA LEU A 29 8.51 21.14 -25.69
C LEU A 29 9.78 20.33 -26.08
N MET A 30 9.90 19.09 -25.61
CA MET A 30 10.97 18.18 -26.00
C MET A 30 10.95 17.89 -27.50
N TRP A 31 9.76 17.70 -28.07
CA TRP A 31 9.60 17.47 -29.51
C TRP A 31 10.11 18.65 -30.35
N ILE A 32 9.81 19.88 -29.94
CA ILE A 32 10.20 21.09 -30.69
C ILE A 32 11.70 21.36 -30.57
N VAL A 33 12.28 21.19 -29.38
CA VAL A 33 13.68 21.56 -29.11
C VAL A 33 14.66 20.51 -29.64
N ILE A 34 14.40 19.22 -29.37
CA ILE A 34 15.36 18.13 -29.64
C ILE A 34 14.89 17.28 -30.82
N GLY A 35 13.58 17.07 -30.94
CA GLY A 35 12.99 16.19 -31.94
C GLY A 35 12.49 14.87 -31.37
N TRP A 36 12.30 13.88 -32.24
CA TRP A 36 11.72 12.58 -31.92
C TRP A 36 12.60 11.72 -31.00
N GLN A 37 13.91 11.96 -30.95
CA GLN A 37 14.88 11.19 -30.16
C GLN A 37 14.59 11.30 -28.66
N ALA A 38 14.18 12.48 -28.21
CA ALA A 38 13.79 12.74 -26.83
C ALA A 38 12.55 11.92 -26.41
N VAL A 39 11.60 11.76 -27.33
CA VAL A 39 10.36 11.03 -27.07
C VAL A 39 10.60 9.54 -26.88
N VAL A 40 11.60 8.96 -27.56
CA VAL A 40 11.96 7.55 -27.32
C VAL A 40 12.46 7.34 -25.89
N GLY A 41 13.28 8.27 -25.36
CA GLY A 41 13.70 8.25 -23.95
C GLY A 41 12.50 8.33 -22.99
N LEU A 42 11.52 9.18 -23.30
CA LEU A 42 10.27 9.27 -22.55
C LEU A 42 9.47 7.96 -22.58
N ILE A 43 9.32 7.34 -23.75
CA ILE A 43 8.62 6.06 -23.88
C ILE A 43 9.33 4.98 -23.05
N CYS A 44 10.66 4.92 -23.09
CA CYS A 44 11.42 4.02 -22.23
C CYS A 44 11.13 4.27 -20.74
N LEU A 45 11.14 5.53 -20.28
CA LEU A 45 10.78 5.88 -18.89
C LEU A 45 9.37 5.40 -18.52
N LEU A 46 8.39 5.61 -19.41
CA LEU A 46 7.01 5.19 -19.22
C LEU A 46 6.88 3.66 -19.15
N LEU A 47 7.72 2.91 -19.86
CA LEU A 47 7.76 1.44 -19.75
C LEU A 47 8.39 0.95 -18.45
N PHE A 48 9.37 1.67 -17.88
CA PHE A 48 9.95 1.32 -16.58
C PHE A 48 8.97 1.51 -15.43
N SER A 49 8.06 2.49 -15.52
CA SER A 49 7.05 2.77 -14.49
C SER A 49 6.19 1.54 -14.11
N PRO A 50 5.46 0.87 -15.02
CA PRO A 50 4.63 -0.28 -14.69
C PRO A 50 5.45 -1.49 -14.18
N ILE A 51 6.68 -1.66 -14.67
CA ILE A 51 7.57 -2.74 -14.20
C ILE A 51 7.93 -2.52 -12.73
N SER A 52 8.31 -1.29 -12.37
CA SER A 52 8.61 -0.93 -10.98
C SER A 52 7.37 -1.05 -10.08
N ALA A 53 6.19 -0.68 -10.58
CA ALA A 53 4.93 -0.81 -9.86
C ALA A 53 4.59 -2.27 -9.57
N HIS A 54 4.65 -3.14 -10.59
CA HIS A 54 4.37 -4.57 -10.45
C HIS A 54 5.30 -5.24 -9.42
N LEU A 55 6.60 -4.94 -9.46
CA LEU A 55 7.55 -5.44 -8.47
C LEU A 55 7.24 -4.93 -7.06
N SER A 56 6.74 -3.69 -6.93
CA SER A 56 6.33 -3.11 -5.65
C SER A 56 5.12 -3.84 -5.06
N TYR A 57 4.11 -4.13 -5.89
CA TYR A 57 2.95 -4.94 -5.49
C TYR A 57 3.38 -6.32 -4.99
N LEU A 58 4.25 -6.99 -5.74
CA LEU A 58 4.79 -8.30 -5.34
C LEU A 58 5.52 -8.22 -3.99
N SER A 59 6.23 -7.12 -3.72
CA SER A 59 6.89 -6.90 -2.43
C SER A 59 5.90 -6.76 -1.27
N GLY A 60 4.71 -6.19 -1.55
CA GLY A 60 3.57 -6.15 -0.64
C GLY A 60 3.07 -7.56 -0.27
N ASP A 61 2.90 -8.44 -1.26
CA ASP A 61 2.44 -9.82 -1.02
C ASP A 61 3.44 -10.60 -0.16
N PHE A 62 4.74 -10.47 -0.45
CA PHE A 62 5.78 -11.08 0.40
C PHE A 62 5.79 -10.53 1.82
N ARG A 63 5.41 -9.26 2.04
CA ARG A 63 5.27 -8.69 3.38
C ARG A 63 4.15 -9.37 4.15
N VAL A 64 3.00 -9.61 3.53
CA VAL A 64 1.87 -10.32 4.15
C VAL A 64 2.24 -11.77 4.43
N MET A 65 2.83 -12.47 3.47
CA MET A 65 3.27 -13.86 3.64
C MET A 65 4.30 -14.01 4.76
N THR A 66 5.24 -13.07 4.88
CA THR A 66 6.22 -13.08 5.97
C THR A 66 5.52 -12.93 7.33
N ALA A 67 4.55 -12.01 7.44
CA ALA A 67 3.81 -11.79 8.67
C ALA A 67 3.02 -13.04 9.10
N GLU A 68 2.34 -13.71 8.16
CA GLU A 68 1.57 -14.92 8.45
C GLU A 68 2.45 -16.06 9.02
N VAL A 69 3.64 -16.26 8.45
CA VAL A 69 4.57 -17.29 8.94
C VAL A 69 5.14 -16.93 10.31
N THR A 70 5.48 -15.66 10.53
CA THR A 70 5.92 -15.16 11.84
C THR A 70 4.82 -15.36 12.89
N ASP A 71 3.57 -15.03 12.58
CA ASP A 71 2.43 -15.22 13.48
C ASP A 71 2.20 -16.69 13.82
N ARG A 72 2.34 -17.59 12.83
CA ARG A 72 2.25 -19.04 13.06
C ARG A 72 3.31 -19.55 14.02
N ARG A 73 4.54 -19.03 13.91
CA ARG A 73 5.63 -19.36 14.84
C ARG A 73 5.31 -18.86 16.25
N LEU A 74 4.81 -17.63 16.37
CA LEU A 74 4.46 -17.03 17.67
C LEU A 74 3.29 -17.77 18.33
N ASN A 75 2.27 -18.16 17.57
CA ASN A 75 1.13 -18.91 18.08
C ASN A 75 1.52 -20.28 18.63
N LEU A 76 2.37 -21.02 17.91
CA LEU A 76 2.88 -22.31 18.40
C LEU A 76 3.76 -22.16 19.65
N LEU A 77 4.58 -21.11 19.71
CA LEU A 77 5.35 -20.81 20.91
C LEU A 77 4.43 -20.50 22.09
N ASN A 78 3.36 -19.74 21.86
CA ASN A 78 2.38 -19.41 22.90
C ASN A 78 1.67 -20.67 23.44
N GLU A 79 1.27 -21.58 22.56
CA GLU A 79 0.66 -22.87 22.93
C GLU A 79 1.60 -23.74 23.78
N VAL A 80 2.87 -23.85 23.37
CA VAL A 80 3.90 -24.61 24.10
C VAL A 80 4.19 -24.00 25.47
N ILE A 81 4.27 -22.67 25.57
CA ILE A 81 4.52 -21.96 26.82
C ILE A 81 3.35 -22.13 27.79
N SER A 82 2.12 -22.04 27.29
CA SER A 82 0.90 -22.27 28.10
C SER A 82 0.83 -23.70 28.64
N GLY A 83 1.23 -24.69 27.84
CA GLY A 83 1.23 -26.12 28.19
C GLY A 83 2.54 -26.70 28.73
N ILE A 84 3.47 -25.87 29.23
CA ILE A 84 4.87 -26.29 29.46
C ILE A 84 5.04 -27.48 30.40
N ARG A 85 4.17 -27.61 31.42
CA ARG A 85 4.20 -28.75 32.36
C ARG A 85 3.97 -30.07 31.63
N THR A 86 2.99 -30.12 30.74
CA THR A 86 2.63 -31.30 29.94
C THR A 86 3.73 -31.68 28.95
N VAL A 87 4.36 -30.67 28.33
CA VAL A 87 5.47 -30.89 27.38
C VAL A 87 6.64 -31.56 28.09
N LYS A 88 6.98 -31.09 29.30
CA LYS A 88 8.10 -31.60 30.09
C LYS A 88 7.83 -32.97 30.70
N THR A 89 6.61 -33.25 31.14
CA THR A 89 6.24 -34.59 31.64
C THR A 89 6.19 -35.63 30.55
N ASN A 90 5.88 -35.24 29.31
CA ASN A 90 5.82 -36.15 28.16
C ASN A 90 7.15 -36.25 27.39
N THR A 91 8.23 -35.58 27.82
CA THR A 91 9.54 -35.56 27.11
C THR A 91 9.43 -35.18 25.62
N MET A 92 8.49 -34.29 25.29
CA MET A 92 8.17 -33.91 23.90
C MET A 92 8.98 -32.70 23.42
N GLU A 93 9.98 -32.24 24.18
CA GLU A 93 10.76 -31.05 23.81
C GLU A 93 11.40 -31.15 22.42
N TRP A 94 11.87 -32.35 22.04
CA TRP A 94 12.50 -32.58 20.74
C TRP A 94 11.52 -32.44 19.58
N PHE A 95 10.29 -32.93 19.74
CA PHE A 95 9.25 -32.82 18.71
C PHE A 95 8.85 -31.36 18.46
N TYR A 96 8.63 -30.59 19.52
CA TYR A 96 8.30 -29.17 19.40
C TYR A 96 9.49 -28.34 18.88
N GLY A 97 10.71 -28.64 19.33
CA GLY A 97 11.93 -28.00 18.86
C GLY A 97 12.14 -28.19 17.36
N GLU A 98 11.96 -29.41 16.86
CA GLU A 98 12.06 -29.71 15.44
C GLU A 98 10.95 -28.97 14.64
N LYS A 99 9.71 -29.00 15.13
CA LYS A 99 8.58 -28.30 14.48
C LYS A 99 8.81 -26.78 14.37
N ILE A 100 9.31 -26.14 15.43
CA ILE A 100 9.64 -24.70 15.44
C ILE A 100 10.80 -24.42 14.47
N THR A 101 11.81 -25.28 14.44
CA THR A 101 12.97 -25.15 13.55
C THR A 101 12.56 -25.25 12.07
N GLN A 102 11.66 -26.17 11.72
CA GLN A 102 11.11 -26.28 10.37
C GLN A 102 10.35 -25.02 9.95
N ILE A 103 9.54 -24.44 10.84
CA ILE A 103 8.81 -23.20 10.56
C ILE A 103 9.79 -22.04 10.38
N ARG A 104 10.80 -21.94 11.25
CA ARG A 104 11.85 -20.92 11.14
C ARG A 104 12.65 -21.04 9.85
N ARG A 105 12.90 -22.26 9.36
CA ARG A 105 13.57 -22.48 8.07
C ARG A 105 12.75 -21.91 6.91
N ARG A 106 11.43 -22.19 6.88
CA ARG A 106 10.52 -21.61 5.88
C ARG A 106 10.44 -20.08 5.98
N GLU A 107 10.38 -19.53 7.20
CA GLU A 107 10.41 -18.08 7.44
C GLU A 107 11.67 -17.45 6.83
N MET A 108 12.85 -18.04 7.08
CA MET A 108 14.12 -17.54 6.54
C MET A 108 14.19 -17.64 5.00
N GLU A 109 13.63 -18.68 4.39
CA GLU A 109 13.56 -18.79 2.92
C GLU A 109 12.72 -17.67 2.31
N ILE A 110 11.54 -17.40 2.86
CA ILE A 110 10.66 -16.31 2.41
C ILE A 110 11.34 -14.95 2.58
N ILE A 111 12.01 -14.72 3.72
CA ILE A 111 12.76 -13.49 3.99
C ILE A 111 13.90 -13.33 2.96
N ARG A 112 14.59 -14.41 2.58
CA ARG A 112 15.65 -14.36 1.57
C ARG A 112 15.10 -13.95 0.21
N TRP A 113 13.99 -14.54 -0.22
CA TRP A 113 13.31 -14.17 -1.47
C TRP A 113 12.85 -12.71 -1.46
N LYS A 114 12.23 -12.27 -0.35
CA LYS A 114 11.82 -10.87 -0.14
C LYS A 114 13.00 -9.91 -0.24
N SER A 115 14.14 -10.24 0.39
CA SER A 115 15.36 -9.42 0.34
C SER A 115 15.93 -9.33 -1.09
N GLY A 116 15.92 -10.45 -1.82
CA GLY A 116 16.30 -10.47 -3.24
C GLY A 116 15.37 -9.59 -4.09
N LEU A 117 14.06 -9.66 -3.87
CA LEU A 117 13.08 -8.83 -4.56
C LEU A 117 13.27 -7.34 -4.25
N LEU A 118 13.50 -6.98 -2.99
CA LEU A 118 13.77 -5.60 -2.59
C LEU A 118 15.07 -5.07 -3.21
N SER A 119 16.10 -5.91 -3.30
CA SER A 119 17.34 -5.56 -3.99
C SER A 119 17.09 -5.30 -5.48
N CYS A 120 16.29 -6.15 -6.13
CA CYS A 120 15.87 -5.96 -7.52
C CYS A 120 15.11 -4.64 -7.73
N LEU A 121 14.21 -4.30 -6.80
CA LEU A 121 13.47 -3.04 -6.79
C LEU A 121 14.40 -1.81 -6.71
N PHE A 122 15.42 -1.87 -5.86
CA PHE A 122 16.42 -0.81 -5.81
C PHE A 122 17.23 -0.73 -7.11
N SER A 123 17.69 -1.87 -7.64
CA SER A 123 18.42 -1.91 -8.90
C SER A 123 17.62 -1.30 -10.06
N ILE A 124 16.36 -1.69 -10.23
CA ILE A 124 15.53 -1.14 -11.32
C ILE A 124 15.31 0.37 -11.15
N SER A 125 15.19 0.85 -9.91
CA SER A 125 15.06 2.29 -9.63
C SER A 125 16.32 3.07 -10.03
N PHE A 126 17.51 2.50 -9.84
CA PHE A 126 18.76 3.09 -10.30
C PHE A 126 18.87 3.06 -11.83
N TYR A 127 18.59 1.92 -12.48
CA TYR A 127 18.68 1.78 -13.93
C TYR A 127 17.61 2.57 -14.70
N SER A 128 16.46 2.86 -14.07
CA SER A 128 15.37 3.61 -14.68
C SER A 128 15.78 5.02 -15.13
N HIS A 129 16.84 5.62 -14.56
CA HIS A 129 17.35 6.90 -15.05
C HIS A 129 18.45 6.73 -16.09
N THR A 130 19.41 5.85 -15.83
CA THR A 130 20.58 5.65 -16.69
C THR A 130 20.22 5.07 -18.05
N VAL A 131 19.28 4.13 -18.11
CA VAL A 131 18.92 3.46 -19.37
C VAL A 131 18.21 4.41 -20.35
N PRO A 132 17.15 5.14 -19.98
CA PRO A 132 16.46 6.02 -20.92
C PRO A 132 17.29 7.22 -21.36
N THR A 133 18.13 7.77 -20.47
CA THR A 133 19.06 8.85 -20.82
C THR A 133 20.12 8.36 -21.79
N PHE A 134 20.68 7.17 -21.56
CA PHE A 134 21.63 6.54 -22.48
C PHE A 134 21.01 6.28 -23.85
N VAL A 135 19.81 5.70 -23.90
CA VAL A 135 19.08 5.45 -25.16
C VAL A 135 18.81 6.76 -25.91
N ALA A 136 18.37 7.81 -25.22
CA ALA A 136 18.08 9.10 -25.86
C ALA A 136 19.34 9.77 -26.43
N VAL A 137 20.46 9.72 -25.70
CA VAL A 137 21.76 10.25 -26.16
C VAL A 137 22.31 9.43 -27.34
N LEU A 138 22.18 8.09 -27.28
CA LEU A 138 22.56 7.22 -28.40
C LEU A 138 21.76 7.54 -29.67
N LEU A 139 20.44 7.71 -29.56
CA LEU A 139 19.60 8.09 -30.70
C LEU A 139 19.97 9.45 -31.28
N LEU A 140 20.33 10.40 -30.41
CA LEU A 140 20.81 11.72 -30.82
C LEU A 140 22.15 11.61 -31.56
N ALA A 141 23.06 10.74 -31.10
CA ALA A 141 24.33 10.47 -31.78
C ALA A 141 24.16 9.78 -33.14
N VAL A 142 23.18 8.88 -33.27
CA VAL A 142 22.89 8.15 -34.52
C VAL A 142 22.14 9.01 -35.55
N SER A 143 21.34 9.97 -35.11
CA SER A 143 20.50 10.79 -36.02
C SER A 143 21.27 11.77 -36.93
N HIS A 144 22.61 11.78 -36.93
CA HIS A 144 23.46 12.68 -37.73
C HIS A 144 23.14 14.19 -37.58
N GLN A 145 22.31 14.58 -36.61
CA GLN A 145 22.09 15.98 -36.26
C GLN A 145 23.35 16.54 -35.59
N HIS A 146 23.53 17.86 -35.68
CA HIS A 146 24.63 18.53 -35.00
C HIS A 146 24.53 18.26 -33.49
N LEU A 147 25.46 17.45 -32.99
CA LEU A 147 25.69 17.16 -31.58
C LEU A 147 26.20 18.43 -30.88
N THR A 148 25.31 19.38 -30.65
CA THR A 148 25.63 20.52 -29.79
C THR A 148 25.56 20.08 -28.33
N PRO A 149 26.58 20.40 -27.51
CA PRO A 149 26.56 20.12 -26.07
C PRO A 149 25.30 20.68 -25.37
N VAL A 150 24.78 21.80 -25.88
CA VAL A 150 23.54 22.44 -25.41
C VAL A 150 22.34 21.50 -25.54
N ASN A 151 22.18 20.81 -26.67
CA ASN A 151 21.04 19.92 -26.90
C ASN A 151 21.11 18.68 -25.99
N VAL A 152 22.31 18.12 -25.80
CA VAL A 152 22.53 16.97 -24.91
C VAL A 152 22.24 17.33 -23.46
N PHE A 153 22.73 18.49 -23.00
CA PHE A 153 22.48 18.95 -21.63
C PHE A 153 20.99 19.24 -21.40
N MET A 154 20.31 19.86 -22.37
CA MET A 154 18.89 20.16 -22.28
C MET A 154 18.05 18.88 -22.27
N LEU A 155 18.38 17.89 -23.11
CA LEU A 155 17.76 16.56 -23.13
C LEU A 155 17.90 15.87 -21.77
N LEU A 156 19.10 15.85 -21.20
CA LEU A 156 19.36 15.24 -19.89
C LEU A 156 18.57 15.93 -18.77
N ALA A 157 18.52 17.26 -18.78
CA ALA A 157 17.74 18.03 -17.81
C ALA A 157 16.24 17.71 -17.92
N MET A 158 15.68 17.77 -19.13
CA MET A 158 14.26 17.50 -19.39
C MET A 158 13.87 16.07 -19.01
N LEU A 159 14.65 15.06 -19.40
CA LEU A 159 14.39 13.66 -19.00
C LEU A 159 14.48 13.47 -17.48
N SER A 160 15.40 14.18 -16.81
CA SER A 160 15.55 14.10 -15.35
C SER A 160 14.36 14.73 -14.62
N MET A 161 13.85 15.87 -15.09
CA MET A 161 12.63 16.51 -14.58
C MET A 161 11.41 15.62 -14.80
N LEU A 162 11.25 15.10 -16.02
CA LEU A 162 10.13 14.24 -16.37
C LEU A 162 10.11 12.94 -15.57
N LYS A 163 11.28 12.38 -15.27
CA LYS A 163 11.40 11.22 -14.37
C LYS A 163 10.91 11.53 -12.96
N SER A 164 11.31 12.66 -12.35
CA SER A 164 10.80 13.00 -11.01
C SER A 164 9.28 13.07 -11.00
N SER A 165 8.68 13.61 -12.05
CA SER A 165 7.23 13.77 -12.13
C SER A 165 6.51 12.47 -12.40
N VAL A 166 7.02 11.62 -13.29
CA VAL A 166 6.39 10.33 -13.59
C VAL A 166 6.61 9.30 -12.48
N LEU A 167 7.82 9.16 -11.94
CA LEU A 167 8.10 8.08 -10.97
C LEU A 167 7.71 8.46 -9.53
N LYS A 168 7.92 9.71 -9.11
CA LYS A 168 7.66 10.10 -7.71
C LYS A 168 6.27 10.70 -7.57
N PHE A 169 5.97 11.78 -8.29
CA PHE A 169 4.72 12.51 -8.06
C PHE A 169 3.48 11.78 -8.54
N LEU A 170 3.50 11.14 -9.72
CA LEU A 170 2.38 10.31 -10.16
C LEU A 170 2.21 9.05 -9.30
N GLY A 171 3.31 8.38 -8.93
CA GLY A 171 3.26 7.19 -8.08
C GLY A 171 2.66 7.48 -6.71
N ASP A 172 3.28 8.40 -5.97
CA ASP A 172 2.85 8.78 -4.62
C ASP A 172 1.44 9.40 -4.63
N GLY A 173 1.16 10.20 -5.66
CA GLY A 173 -0.16 10.80 -5.86
C GLY A 173 -1.25 9.75 -6.06
N CYS A 174 -1.04 8.77 -6.95
CA CYS A 174 -1.98 7.67 -7.18
C CYS A 174 -2.21 6.84 -5.91
N GLN A 175 -1.16 6.57 -5.13
CA GLN A 175 -1.30 5.84 -3.86
C GLN A 175 -2.17 6.63 -2.88
N THR A 176 -1.90 7.92 -2.71
CA THR A 176 -2.67 8.79 -1.79
C THR A 176 -4.13 8.92 -2.24
N LEU A 177 -4.37 9.00 -3.55
CA LEU A 177 -5.73 8.99 -4.12
C LEU A 177 -6.44 7.68 -3.82
N TYR A 178 -5.77 6.54 -3.96
CA TYR A 178 -6.36 5.23 -3.66
C TYR A 178 -6.71 5.10 -2.17
N GLU A 179 -5.81 5.50 -1.28
CA GLU A 179 -6.03 5.45 0.17
C GLU A 179 -7.16 6.38 0.63
N SER A 180 -7.24 7.58 0.06
CA SER A 180 -8.32 8.54 0.33
C SER A 180 -9.65 8.05 -0.22
N TYR A 181 -9.68 7.49 -1.44
CA TYR A 181 -10.88 6.89 -2.03
C TYR A 181 -11.40 5.72 -1.18
N ALA A 182 -10.53 4.80 -0.75
CA ALA A 182 -10.90 3.70 0.12
C ALA A 182 -11.44 4.19 1.48
N SER A 183 -10.87 5.26 2.02
CA SER A 183 -11.34 5.89 3.26
C SER A 183 -12.72 6.55 3.11
N LEU A 184 -12.95 7.25 1.99
CA LEU A 184 -14.26 7.83 1.66
C LEU A 184 -15.33 6.74 1.50
N ASN A 185 -14.99 5.62 0.84
CA ASN A 185 -15.90 4.49 0.69
C ASN A 185 -16.32 3.91 2.07
N ARG A 186 -15.38 3.77 3.02
CA ARG A 186 -15.71 3.33 4.39
C ARG A 186 -16.66 4.30 5.11
N ILE A 187 -16.42 5.61 5.00
CA ILE A 187 -17.29 6.64 5.59
C ILE A 187 -18.68 6.59 4.97
N GLN A 188 -18.76 6.46 3.65
CA GLN A 188 -20.03 6.33 2.93
C GLN A 188 -20.82 5.10 3.43
N GLN A 189 -20.16 3.96 3.59
CA GLN A 189 -20.81 2.75 4.13
C GLN A 189 -21.31 2.94 5.56
N PHE A 190 -20.57 3.66 6.40
CA PHE A 190 -20.99 3.98 7.77
C PHE A 190 -22.19 4.93 7.80
N LEU A 191 -22.22 5.95 6.94
CA LEU A 191 -23.32 6.91 6.86
C LEU A 191 -24.60 6.30 6.27
N LEU A 192 -24.45 5.29 5.41
CA LEU A 192 -25.57 4.54 4.81
C LEU A 192 -26.07 3.38 5.71
N LEU A 193 -25.48 3.19 6.89
CA LEU A 193 -25.96 2.17 7.82
C LEU A 193 -27.34 2.58 8.36
N GLU A 194 -28.28 1.65 8.35
CA GLU A 194 -29.61 1.84 8.94
C GLU A 194 -29.45 2.28 10.41
N ASN A 195 -29.93 3.48 10.74
CA ASN A 195 -29.91 3.95 12.12
C ASN A 195 -30.69 2.96 12.97
N LEU A 196 -30.08 2.44 14.05
CA LEU A 196 -30.83 1.65 15.04
C LEU A 196 -32.09 2.43 15.43
N PRO A 197 -33.26 1.78 15.53
CA PRO A 197 -34.47 2.46 15.96
C PRO A 197 -34.17 3.17 17.28
N THR A 198 -34.38 4.48 17.26
CA THR A 198 -34.24 5.36 18.41
C THR A 198 -34.90 4.69 19.61
N LEU A 199 -34.14 4.49 20.69
CA LEU A 199 -34.68 4.01 21.95
C LEU A 199 -35.88 4.91 22.29
N PRO A 200 -37.07 4.35 22.57
CA PRO A 200 -38.24 5.15 22.84
C PRO A 200 -38.01 5.95 24.12
N GLY A 201 -37.96 7.27 23.97
CA GLY A 201 -38.12 8.21 25.07
C GLY A 201 -36.90 8.37 25.98
N SER A 202 -36.31 9.56 25.92
CA SER A 202 -35.89 10.22 27.15
C SER A 202 -36.99 10.03 28.19
N CYS A 203 -36.65 9.45 29.33
CA CYS A 203 -37.54 9.38 30.47
C CYS A 203 -37.87 10.82 30.89
N SER A 204 -39.04 11.32 30.49
CA SER A 204 -39.68 12.42 31.18
C SER A 204 -40.00 11.90 32.58
N THR A 205 -39.32 12.43 33.58
CA THR A 205 -39.64 12.23 35.00
C THR A 205 -41.05 12.77 35.24
N GLU A 206 -42.05 11.91 35.13
CA GLU A 206 -43.40 12.20 35.60
C GLU A 206 -43.86 11.07 36.53
N ASN A 207 -44.17 11.48 37.76
CA ASN A 207 -44.45 10.64 38.90
C ASN A 207 -45.71 9.79 38.69
N LEU A 208 -45.64 8.46 38.79
CA LEU A 208 -46.78 7.65 39.20
C LEU A 208 -46.29 6.38 39.92
N THR A 209 -46.64 6.31 41.20
CA THR A 209 -46.53 5.12 42.05
C THR A 209 -47.63 4.10 41.74
N PHE A 210 -47.30 2.83 41.97
CA PHE A 210 -48.13 1.70 42.46
C PHE A 210 -48.09 0.40 41.62
N GLU A 211 -47.74 -0.65 42.38
CA GLU A 211 -48.18 -2.06 42.34
C GLU A 211 -47.70 -3.05 41.25
N GLY A 212 -46.97 -4.08 41.70
CA GLY A 212 -47.43 -5.47 41.54
C GLY A 212 -46.86 -6.35 40.42
N SER A 213 -45.85 -7.17 40.78
CA SER A 213 -45.60 -8.55 40.31
C SER A 213 -45.07 -8.85 38.87
N PRO A 214 -44.39 -10.01 38.69
CA PRO A 214 -43.29 -10.18 37.73
C PRO A 214 -43.73 -10.86 36.41
N ALA A 215 -43.09 -10.46 35.31
CA ALA A 215 -43.11 -11.25 34.07
C ALA A 215 -41.77 -11.14 33.34
N LEU A 216 -40.83 -12.00 33.75
CA LEU A 216 -39.75 -12.46 32.87
C LEU A 216 -40.40 -13.15 31.65
N LYS A 217 -40.53 -12.43 30.54
CA LYS A 217 -40.96 -13.03 29.27
C LYS A 217 -39.90 -12.80 28.21
N ASN A 218 -39.03 -13.79 28.10
CA ASN A 218 -38.35 -14.22 26.87
C ASN A 218 -37.75 -13.13 25.98
N ASN A 219 -36.71 -12.46 26.46
CA ASN A 219 -35.74 -11.87 25.55
C ASN A 219 -34.61 -12.86 25.35
N VAL A 220 -34.82 -13.75 24.37
CA VAL A 220 -33.73 -14.48 23.73
C VAL A 220 -32.78 -13.42 23.19
N PHE A 221 -31.67 -13.18 23.87
CA PHE A 221 -30.53 -12.48 23.30
C PHE A 221 -29.99 -13.39 22.19
N ILE A 222 -30.57 -13.29 21.01
CA ILE A 222 -29.93 -13.72 19.78
C ILE A 222 -28.80 -12.71 19.58
N THR A 223 -27.64 -12.98 20.18
CA THR A 223 -26.40 -12.38 19.71
C THR A 223 -26.20 -12.91 18.31
N ASP A 224 -26.68 -12.16 17.33
CA ASP A 224 -26.52 -12.46 15.92
C ASP A 224 -25.02 -12.41 15.61
N ASN A 225 -24.42 -13.60 15.64
CA ASN A 225 -23.00 -13.86 15.41
C ASN A 225 -22.55 -13.40 14.01
N ASN A 226 -23.50 -13.01 13.15
CA ASN A 226 -23.28 -12.54 11.80
C ASN A 226 -22.88 -11.05 11.74
N ASN A 227 -23.22 -10.24 12.76
CA ASN A 227 -22.87 -8.81 12.79
C ASN A 227 -21.43 -8.57 13.27
N GLN A 228 -20.90 -9.41 14.15
CA GLN A 228 -19.48 -9.36 14.57
C GLN A 228 -18.54 -9.61 13.38
N ALA A 229 -18.91 -10.52 12.47
CA ALA A 229 -18.13 -10.83 11.27
C ALA A 229 -18.16 -9.72 10.20
N ARG A 230 -19.22 -8.89 10.17
CA ARG A 230 -19.29 -7.72 9.27
C ARG A 230 -18.52 -6.53 9.82
N ILE A 231 -18.54 -6.30 11.13
CA ILE A 231 -17.78 -5.21 11.77
C ILE A 231 -16.27 -5.46 11.64
N GLN A 232 -15.79 -6.70 11.78
CA GLN A 232 -14.38 -7.00 11.55
C GLN A 232 -13.92 -6.78 10.11
N ARG A 233 -14.80 -6.91 9.12
CA ARG A 233 -14.47 -6.66 7.70
C ARG A 233 -14.43 -5.19 7.31
N VAL A 234 -14.89 -4.28 8.18
CA VAL A 234 -14.87 -2.82 7.98
C VAL A 234 -13.64 -2.18 8.66
N ILE A 235 -13.02 -2.89 9.60
CA ILE A 235 -11.93 -2.37 10.45
C ILE A 235 -10.52 -2.77 9.92
N TRP A 236 -10.44 -3.69 8.95
CA TRP A 236 -9.20 -4.06 8.25
C TRP A 236 -9.22 -3.61 6.79
#